data_AF-A0A951DQP2-F1
#
_entry.id   AF-A0A951DQP2-F1
#
_cell.length_a   1.000
_cell.length_b   1.000
_cell.length_c   1.000
_cell.angle_alpha   90.00
_cell.angle_beta   90.00
_cell.angle_gamma   90.00
#
_symmetry.space_group_name_H-M   'P 1'
#
loop_
_entity.id
_entity.type
_entity.pdbx_description
1 polymer ?
#
loop_
_entity_poly.entity_id
_entity_poly.type
_entity_poly.pdbx_seq_one_letter_code
_entity_poly.pdbx_strand_id
1 'polypeptide(L)' 'MDEFLAELEARMAAASRADAVHPPLTAEALQVIAAADQGGTPMFTSANLARIAKENGVEVSSDMTPNDIIAELRRRQRP' A
#
# COMPACT_ATOMS: atom_id res chain seq x y z
N MET A 1 -35.87 0.51 19.08
CA MET A 1 -35.34 0.22 17.71
C MET A 1 -34.15 1.11 17.39
N ASP A 2 -33.88 2.16 18.18
CA ASP A 2 -32.89 3.21 17.90
C ASP A 2 -31.43 2.81 18.16
N GLU A 3 -31.16 1.97 19.18
CA GLU A 3 -29.80 1.54 19.55
C GLU A 3 -29.08 0.74 18.44
N PHE A 4 -29.83 -0.10 17.71
CA PHE A 4 -29.27 -0.96 16.66
C PHE A 4 -28.79 -0.16 15.44
N LEU A 5 -29.50 0.91 15.08
CA LEU A 5 -29.08 1.82 14.02
C LEU A 5 -27.85 2.62 14.42
N ALA A 6 -27.80 3.10 15.67
CA ALA A 6 -26.64 3.85 16.18
C ALA A 6 -25.36 2.99 16.17
N GLU A 7 -25.46 1.71 16.52
CA GLU A 7 -24.32 0.80 16.48
C GLU A 7 -23.87 0.46 15.06
N LEU A 8 -24.83 0.30 14.13
CA LEU A 8 -24.52 0.10 12.70
C LEU A 8 -23.80 1.32 12.12
N GLU A 9 -24.29 2.52 12.40
CA GLU A 9 -23.67 3.78 11.96
C GLU A 9 -22.29 3.98 12.56
N ALA A 10 -22.11 3.71 13.85
CA ALA A 10 -20.80 3.79 14.51
C ALA A 10 -19.80 2.81 13.89
N ARG A 11 -20.25 1.59 13.55
CA ARG A 11 -19.43 0.57 12.91
C ARG A 11 -19.08 0.91 11.46
N MET A 12 -20.01 1.48 10.69
CA MET A 12 -19.74 1.98 9.34
C MET A 12 -18.83 3.21 9.35
N ALA A 13 -19.00 4.14 10.28
CA ALA A 13 -18.11 5.29 10.46
C ALA A 13 -16.70 4.86 10.90
N ALA A 14 -16.59 3.82 11.75
CA ALA A 14 -15.31 3.23 12.11
C ALA A 14 -14.64 2.52 10.92
N ALA A 15 -15.40 1.79 10.10
CA ALA A 15 -14.89 1.18 8.88
C ALA A 15 -14.41 2.23 7.86
N SER A 16 -15.19 3.30 7.65
CA SER A 16 -14.80 4.42 6.77
C SER A 16 -13.57 5.17 7.28
N ARG A 17 -13.39 5.29 8.60
CA ARG A 17 -12.16 5.86 9.18
C ARG A 17 -10.96 4.92 9.08
N ALA A 18 -11.18 3.60 9.19
CA ALA A 18 -10.12 2.59 9.05
C ALA A 18 -9.57 2.53 7.61
N ASP A 19 -10.44 2.75 6.63
CA ASP A 19 -10.06 2.85 5.20
C ASP A 19 -9.23 4.12 4.91
N ALA A 20 -9.43 5.18 5.69
CA ALA A 20 -8.71 6.44 5.57
C ALA A 20 -7.32 6.45 6.26
N VAL A 21 -6.87 5.33 6.84
CA VAL A 21 -5.64 5.28 7.67
C VAL A 21 -4.36 5.27 6.85
N HIS A 22 -4.44 5.06 5.53
CA HIS A 22 -3.25 5.06 4.67
C HIS A 22 -3.35 6.13 3.58
N PRO A 23 -2.40 7.09 3.53
CA PRO A 23 -2.35 8.03 2.43
C PRO A 23 -2.23 7.27 1.11
N PRO A 24 -2.82 7.81 0.03
CA PRO A 24 -2.71 7.19 -1.29
C PRO A 24 -1.23 7.05 -1.67
N LEU A 25 -0.92 6.00 -2.45
CA LEU A 25 0.43 5.78 -2.93
C LEU A 25 0.95 6.98 -3.74
N THR A 26 2.25 7.24 -3.65
CA THR A 26 2.91 8.27 -4.45
C THR A 26 2.91 7.90 -5.93
N ALA A 27 3.00 8.90 -6.81
CA ALA A 27 3.07 8.67 -8.26
C ALA A 27 4.25 7.77 -8.66
N GLU A 28 5.39 7.89 -7.95
CA GLU A 28 6.57 7.04 -8.16
C GLU A 28 6.28 5.57 -7.84
N ALA A 29 5.56 5.28 -6.75
CA ALA A 29 5.16 3.91 -6.42
C ALA A 29 4.21 3.34 -7.48
N LEU A 30 3.26 4.13 -7.97
CA LEU A 30 2.35 3.71 -9.04
C LEU A 30 3.10 3.41 -10.35
N GLN A 31 4.10 4.22 -10.70
CA GLN A 31 4.96 3.96 -11.86
C GLN A 31 5.78 2.67 -11.71
N VAL A 32 6.33 2.41 -10.53
CA VAL A 32 7.06 1.18 -10.24
C VAL A 32 6.15 -0.05 -10.38
N ILE A 33 4.93 0.01 -9.84
CA ILE A 33 3.94 -1.06 -9.98
C ILE A 33 3.63 -1.31 -11.47
N ALA A 34 3.33 -0.25 -12.21
CA ALA A 34 2.99 -0.34 -13.63
C ALA A 34 4.15 -0.86 -14.49
N ALA A 35 5.39 -0.46 -14.18
CA ALA A 35 6.59 -0.98 -14.85
C ALA A 35 6.78 -2.47 -14.57
N ALA A 36 6.53 -2.92 -13.34
CA ALA A 36 6.59 -4.34 -12.98
C ALA A 36 5.50 -5.16 -13.68
N ASP A 37 4.28 -4.62 -13.85
CA ASP A 37 3.21 -5.27 -14.61
C ASP A 37 3.53 -5.43 -16.10
N GLN A 38 4.40 -4.58 -16.64
CA GLN A 38 4.93 -4.67 -18.00
C GLN A 38 6.15 -5.60 -18.11
N GLY A 39 6.54 -6.29 -17.04
CA GLY A 39 7.69 -7.19 -17.00
C GLY A 39 9.02 -6.52 -16.63
N GLY A 40 8.99 -5.27 -16.16
CA GLY A 40 10.17 -4.46 -15.84
C GLY A 40 10.76 -4.65 -14.45
N THR A 41 10.50 -5.76 -13.74
CA THR A 41 11.02 -5.92 -12.37
C THR A 41 12.56 -6.06 -12.38
N PRO A 42 13.29 -5.21 -11.64
CA PRO A 42 14.74 -5.31 -11.52
C PRO A 42 15.20 -6.62 -10.84
N MET A 43 16.40 -7.08 -11.16
CA MET A 43 17.04 -8.22 -10.47
C MET A 43 17.50 -7.90 -9.04
N PHE A 44 17.77 -6.62 -8.74
CA PHE A 44 18.31 -6.19 -7.45
C PHE A 44 17.53 -5.01 -6.89
N THR A 45 17.43 -4.95 -5.56
CA THR A 45 16.78 -3.83 -4.87
C THR A 45 17.69 -2.61 -4.94
N SER A 46 17.24 -1.59 -5.67
CA SER A 46 17.96 -0.31 -5.74
C SER A 46 17.64 0.56 -4.52
N ALA A 47 18.54 1.49 -4.20
CA ALA A 47 18.30 2.50 -3.18
C ALA A 47 17.03 3.34 -3.48
N ASN A 48 16.74 3.56 -4.77
CA ASN A 48 15.53 4.27 -5.18
C ASN A 48 14.26 3.47 -4.89
N LEU A 49 14.24 2.17 -5.19
CA LEU A 49 13.09 1.31 -4.87
C LEU A 49 12.86 1.24 -3.36
N ALA A 50 13.92 1.12 -2.57
CA ALA A 50 13.83 1.11 -1.11
C ALA A 50 13.32 2.44 -0.54
N ARG A 51 13.72 3.58 -1.13
CA ARG A 51 13.20 4.90 -0.76
C ARG A 51 11.70 5.01 -1.04
N ILE A 52 11.29 4.67 -2.27
CA ILE A 52 9.87 4.70 -2.69
C ILE A 52 9.02 3.84 -1.75
N ALA A 53 9.48 2.63 -1.43
CA ALA A 53 8.80 1.74 -0.49
C ALA A 53 8.58 2.40 0.87
N LYS A 54 9.65 2.96 1.48
CA LYS A 54 9.57 3.62 2.79
C LYS A 54 8.65 4.84 2.80
N GLU A 55 8.67 5.66 1.75
CA GLU A 55 7.77 6.81 1.61
C GLU A 55 6.30 6.41 1.55
N ASN A 56 6.03 5.21 1.03
CA ASN A 56 4.71 4.60 0.98
C ASN A 56 4.47 3.67 2.18
N GLY A 57 5.28 3.80 3.24
CA GLY A 57 5.21 3.09 4.50
C GLY A 57 5.43 1.58 4.44
N VAL A 58 6.08 1.09 3.38
CA VAL A 58 6.57 -0.29 3.29
C VAL A 58 7.96 -0.32 3.92
N GLU A 59 8.11 -1.07 5.01
CA GLU A 59 9.42 -1.31 5.61
C GLU A 59 10.20 -2.29 4.74
N VAL A 60 11.39 -1.87 4.31
CA VAL A 60 12.27 -2.70 3.48
C VAL A 60 13.36 -3.32 4.34
N SER A 61 13.35 -4.65 4.40
CA SER A 61 14.41 -5.46 5.01
C SER A 61 15.40 -5.93 3.94
N SER A 62 16.60 -6.33 4.36
CA SER A 62 17.71 -6.72 3.48
C SER A 62 17.49 -8.04 2.74
N ASP A 63 16.54 -8.85 3.19
CA ASP A 63 16.10 -10.11 2.60
C ASP A 63 14.98 -9.94 1.57
N MET A 64 14.35 -8.77 1.51
CA MET A 64 13.28 -8.51 0.54
C MET A 64 13.85 -8.35 -0.87
N THR A 65 13.28 -9.11 -1.81
CA THR A 65 13.54 -8.94 -3.24
C THR A 65 12.78 -7.74 -3.79
N PRO A 66 13.15 -7.22 -4.97
CA PRO A 66 12.36 -6.19 -5.64
C PRO A 66 10.90 -6.57 -5.84
N ASN A 67 10.63 -7.84 -6.16
CA ASN A 67 9.27 -8.35 -6.32
C ASN A 67 8.48 -8.30 -5.01
N ASP A 68 9.10 -8.62 -3.88
CA ASP A 68 8.43 -8.57 -2.57
C ASP A 68 8.03 -7.13 -2.22
N ILE A 69 8.92 -6.18 -2.49
CA ILE A 69 8.65 -4.74 -2.26
C ILE A 69 7.50 -4.27 -3.15
N ILE A 70 7.50 -4.64 -4.44
CA ILE A 70 6.42 -4.29 -5.37
C ILE A 70 5.11 -4.94 -4.95
N ALA A 71 5.14 -6.20 -4.48
CA ALA A 71 3.95 -6.90 -3.99
C ALA A 71 3.35 -6.18 -2.78
N GLU A 72 4.18 -5.70 -1.85
CA GLU A 72 3.69 -4.97 -0.68
C GLU A 72 3.12 -3.59 -1.06
N LEU A 73 3.75 -2.88 -2.00
CA LEU A 73 3.19 -1.65 -2.58
C LEU A 73 1.82 -1.92 -3.22
N ARG A 74 1.65 -3.02 -3.97
CA ARG A 74 0.35 -3.41 -4.54
C ARG A 74 -0.69 -3.70 -3.46
N ARG A 75 -0.31 -4.36 -2.36
CA ARG A 75 -1.24 -4.62 -1.25
C ARG A 75 -1.80 -3.34 -0.66
N ARG A 76 -0.97 -2.29 -0.53
CA ARG A 76 -1.40 -0.97 -0.06
C ARG A 76 -2.25 -0.19 -1.07
N GLN A 77 -2.10 -0.47 -2.36
CA GLN A 77 -2.92 0.15 -3.40
C GLN A 77 -4.38 -0.31 -3.33
N ARG A 78 -4.60 -1.56 -2.88
CA ARG A 78 -5.95 -2.12 -2.80
C ARG A 78 -6.71 -1.42 -1.66
N PRO A 79 -7.95 -0.98 -1.90
CA PRO A 79 -8.84 -0.53 -0.83
C PRO A 79 -9.10 -1.69 0.15
#